data_AF-A0A933LAF9-F1
#
_entry.id   AF-A0A933LAF9-F1
#
_cell.length_a   1.000
_cell.length_b   1.000
_cell.length_c   1.000
_cell.angle_alpha   90.00
_cell.angle_beta   90.00
_cell.angle_gamma   90.00
#
_symmetry.space_group_name_H-M   'P 1'
#
loop_
_entity.id
_entity.type
_entity.pdbx_description
1 polymer ?
#
loop_
_entity_poly.entity_id
_entity_poly.type
_entity_poly.pdbx_seq_one_letter_code
_entity_poly.pdbx_strand_id
1 'polypeptide(L)'
;MKQFLVCQICLTLLFIVSCATKKIEAPLSLPEPPQYTKVLHPEGLDLADLKAIFYDKQAPALNIIDNCDANYKKLTTATQSKEEIQKGVQELVSLDPASYHWCFYGKLLGLENQLKTQPYIEEKQKLVVETFAFLTSVAKAYYIQFHDSRYMRWAIDRYKKLSEFVFYRRLEVGKNPYFDSTDLAVGSFSRFREPASEQPKLGVLEKYGILKPMAIPTD
;
A
#
# COMPACT_ATOMS: atom_id res chain seq x y z
N MET A 1 22.43 -24.51 -52.96
CA MET A 1 23.13 -23.37 -53.59
C MET A 1 22.33 -22.89 -54.79
N LYS A 2 21.53 -21.82 -54.64
CA LYS A 2 21.10 -20.95 -55.74
C LYS A 2 20.86 -19.54 -55.17
N GLN A 3 21.67 -18.60 -55.61
CA GLN A 3 21.52 -17.14 -55.48
C GLN A 3 20.60 -16.63 -56.61
N PHE A 4 19.74 -15.65 -56.33
CA PHE A 4 19.20 -14.62 -57.24
C PHE A 4 18.56 -13.55 -56.32
N LEU A 5 19.09 -12.33 -56.12
CA LEU A 5 19.39 -11.20 -57.01
C LEU A 5 18.14 -10.43 -57.49
N VAL A 6 18.06 -9.17 -57.02
CA VAL A 6 17.29 -7.99 -57.48
C VAL A 6 15.76 -8.02 -57.46
N CYS A 7 15.15 -7.15 -56.64
CA CYS A 7 14.10 -6.26 -57.14
C CYS A 7 14.05 -4.97 -56.31
N GLN A 8 14.73 -3.98 -56.84
CA GLN A 8 14.74 -2.59 -56.40
C GLN A 8 13.54 -1.91 -57.04
N ILE A 9 12.45 -1.74 -56.29
CA ILE A 9 11.34 -0.87 -56.69
C ILE A 9 11.12 0.16 -55.59
N CYS A 10 11.57 1.38 -55.93
CA CYS A 10 11.07 2.62 -55.38
C CYS A 10 9.54 2.61 -55.37
N LEU A 11 8.95 2.63 -54.17
CA LEU A 11 7.65 3.27 -53.99
C LEU A 11 7.77 4.25 -52.82
N THR A 12 8.22 5.45 -53.18
CA THR A 12 8.14 6.67 -52.38
C THR A 12 6.67 6.97 -52.09
N LEU A 13 6.14 6.35 -51.03
CA LEU A 13 4.93 6.82 -50.35
C LEU A 13 5.31 8.08 -49.58
N LEU A 14 5.13 9.23 -50.24
CA LEU A 14 4.98 10.53 -49.59
C LEU A 14 3.79 10.45 -48.63
N PHE A 15 4.05 10.03 -47.40
CA PHE A 15 3.16 10.32 -46.29
C PHE A 15 3.23 11.82 -46.03
N ILE A 16 2.21 12.51 -46.53
CA ILE A 16 1.88 13.87 -46.15
C ILE A 16 1.50 13.79 -44.67
N VAL A 17 2.50 13.87 -43.78
CA VAL A 17 2.30 14.02 -42.35
C VAL A 17 1.77 15.44 -42.15
N SER A 18 0.47 15.60 -42.33
CA SER A 18 -0.26 16.80 -41.95
C SER A 18 -0.14 16.92 -40.44
N CYS A 19 0.85 17.70 -39.98
CA CYS A 19 0.96 18.15 -38.61
C CYS A 19 -0.25 19.05 -38.33
N ALA A 20 -1.38 18.43 -38.00
CA ALA A 20 -2.48 19.10 -37.33
C ALA A 20 -1.92 19.61 -36.01
N THR A 21 -1.58 20.90 -35.97
CA THR A 21 -1.18 21.62 -34.75
C THR A 21 -2.38 21.60 -33.81
N LYS A 22 -2.52 20.49 -33.07
CA LYS A 22 -3.53 20.35 -32.03
C LYS A 22 -3.20 21.44 -31.03
N LYS A 23 -4.12 22.39 -30.87
CA LYS A 23 -4.03 23.46 -29.87
C LYS A 23 -3.78 22.76 -28.54
N ILE A 24 -2.55 22.86 -28.03
CA ILE A 24 -2.19 22.31 -26.72
C ILE A 24 -2.96 23.20 -25.74
N GLU A 25 -4.13 22.72 -25.30
CA GLU A 25 -4.78 23.29 -24.12
C GLU A 25 -3.73 23.32 -23.02
N ALA A 26 -3.62 24.49 -22.36
CA ALA A 26 -2.67 24.66 -21.27
C ALA A 26 -2.77 23.45 -20.34
N PRO A 27 -1.63 22.83 -19.97
CA PRO A 27 -1.66 21.61 -19.19
C PRO A 27 -2.51 21.85 -17.96
N LEU A 28 -3.53 20.99 -17.77
CA LEU A 28 -4.32 20.94 -16.54
C LEU A 28 -3.35 21.05 -15.37
N SER A 29 -3.60 21.99 -14.46
CA SER A 29 -2.78 22.18 -13.26
C SER A 29 -2.52 20.82 -12.63
N LEU A 30 -1.25 20.50 -12.39
CA LEU A 30 -0.87 19.23 -11.78
C LEU A 30 -1.66 19.06 -10.48
N PRO A 31 -2.22 17.86 -10.20
CA PRO A 31 -2.94 17.62 -8.97
C PRO A 31 -2.03 17.94 -7.78
N GLU A 32 -2.58 18.62 -6.77
CA GLU A 32 -1.82 18.88 -5.56
C GLU A 32 -1.37 17.54 -4.93
N PRO A 33 -0.15 17.48 -4.39
CA PRO A 33 0.33 16.27 -3.75
C PRO A 33 -0.57 15.91 -2.56
N PRO A 34 -0.81 14.60 -2.30
CA PRO A 34 -1.64 14.17 -1.18
C PRO A 34 -1.17 14.77 0.13
N GLN A 35 -2.08 15.21 1.00
CA GLN A 35 -1.72 15.91 2.25
C GLN A 35 -0.74 15.12 3.13
N TYR A 36 -0.82 13.79 3.12
CA TYR A 36 0.06 12.94 3.93
C TYR A 36 1.55 13.05 3.54
N THR A 37 1.87 13.57 2.34
CA THR A 37 3.26 13.79 1.91
C THR A 37 3.98 14.86 2.73
N LYS A 38 3.22 15.72 3.43
CA LYS A 38 3.75 16.73 4.35
C LYS A 38 4.00 16.18 5.76
N VAL A 39 3.53 14.98 6.05
CA VAL A 39 3.72 14.31 7.35
C VAL A 39 5.15 13.80 7.43
N LEU A 40 5.76 13.90 8.60
CA LEU A 40 7.15 13.51 8.82
C LEU A 40 7.34 11.99 8.70
N HIS A 41 8.28 11.55 7.88
CA HIS A 41 8.67 10.13 7.77
C HIS A 41 10.01 9.89 8.47
N PRO A 42 10.28 8.66 8.96
CA PRO A 42 11.60 8.30 9.44
C PRO A 42 12.63 8.44 8.31
N GLU A 43 13.81 8.98 8.61
CA GLU A 43 14.89 9.16 7.62
C GLU A 43 15.52 7.83 7.20
N GLY A 44 15.68 6.89 8.15
CA GLY A 44 16.22 5.56 7.93
C GLY A 44 15.24 4.43 8.22
N LEU A 45 15.78 3.24 8.49
CA LEU A 45 15.05 2.02 8.88
C LEU A 45 15.33 1.62 10.35
N ASP A 46 16.03 2.48 11.08
CA ASP A 46 16.40 2.22 12.46
C ASP A 46 15.31 2.68 13.42
N LEU A 47 15.16 1.96 14.54
CA LEU A 47 14.15 2.32 15.55
C LEU A 47 14.39 3.71 16.16
N ALA A 48 15.62 4.22 16.12
CA ALA A 48 15.92 5.58 16.57
C ALA A 48 15.21 6.60 15.67
N ASP A 49 15.29 6.43 14.35
CA ASP A 49 14.62 7.30 13.37
C ASP A 49 13.10 7.21 13.50
N LEU A 50 12.58 5.99 13.72
CA LEU A 50 11.16 5.78 13.98
C LEU A 50 10.70 6.50 15.25
N LYS A 51 11.51 6.50 16.31
CA LYS A 51 11.17 7.22 17.55
C LYS A 51 11.29 8.73 17.35
N ALA A 52 12.25 9.19 16.55
CA ALA A 52 12.50 10.60 16.28
C ALA A 52 11.24 11.31 15.79
N ILE A 53 10.48 10.68 14.87
CA ILE A 53 9.26 11.29 14.31
C ILE A 53 8.14 11.47 15.33
N PHE A 54 8.13 10.70 16.43
CA PHE A 54 7.13 10.84 17.50
C PHE A 54 7.48 11.91 18.53
N TYR A 55 8.66 12.53 18.44
CA TYR A 55 9.00 13.72 19.24
C TYR A 55 8.56 15.03 18.56
N ASP A 56 8.09 14.97 17.31
CA ASP A 56 7.54 16.13 16.63
C ASP A 56 6.22 16.57 17.27
N LYS A 57 5.98 17.89 17.33
CA LYS A 57 4.78 18.46 17.94
C LYS A 57 3.48 18.12 17.19
N GLN A 58 3.59 17.75 15.92
CA GLN A 58 2.47 17.35 15.07
C GLN A 58 2.19 15.84 15.16
N ALA A 59 3.06 15.06 15.80
CA ALA A 59 2.83 13.64 15.98
C ALA A 59 1.66 13.42 16.96
N PRO A 60 0.69 12.55 16.62
CA PRO A 60 -0.39 12.22 17.53
C PRO A 60 0.18 11.43 18.72
N ALA A 61 -0.50 11.55 19.87
CA ALA A 61 -0.19 10.71 21.02
C ALA A 61 -0.43 9.22 20.67
N LEU A 62 0.43 8.34 21.16
CA LEU A 62 0.42 6.91 20.79
C LEU A 62 -0.91 6.20 21.14
N ASN A 63 -1.68 6.70 22.10
CA ASN A 63 -3.00 6.16 22.46
C ASN A 63 -4.11 6.53 21.46
N ILE A 64 -3.94 7.59 20.65
CA ILE A 64 -4.92 8.00 19.64
C ILE A 64 -4.88 7.05 18.42
N ILE A 65 -3.80 6.28 18.30
CA ILE A 65 -3.54 5.32 17.23
C ILE A 65 -4.49 4.10 17.28
N ASP A 66 -5.20 3.88 18.39
CA ASP A 66 -6.10 2.73 18.53
C ASP A 66 -7.32 2.78 17.58
N ASN A 67 -7.69 3.97 17.08
CA ASN A 67 -8.86 4.14 16.23
C ASN A 67 -8.74 3.45 14.85
N CYS A 68 -7.57 3.47 14.22
CA CYS A 68 -7.38 2.84 12.91
C CYS A 68 -7.33 1.30 13.00
N ASP A 69 -6.88 0.77 14.14
CA ASP A 69 -6.90 -0.67 14.42
C ASP A 69 -8.34 -1.16 14.56
N ALA A 70 -9.23 -0.36 15.16
CA ALA A 70 -10.64 -0.69 15.30
C ALA A 70 -11.32 -0.88 13.92
N ASN A 71 -11.06 0.01 12.95
CA ASN A 71 -11.64 -0.12 11.61
C ASN A 71 -11.08 -1.33 10.84
N TYR A 72 -9.76 -1.59 10.96
CA TYR A 72 -9.16 -2.78 10.38
C TYR A 72 -9.72 -4.07 11.00
N LYS A 73 -9.84 -4.13 12.32
CA LYS A 73 -10.42 -5.27 13.04
C LYS A 73 -11.86 -5.51 12.59
N LYS A 74 -12.69 -4.47 12.56
CA LYS A 74 -14.08 -4.55 12.03
C LYS A 74 -14.10 -5.16 10.64
N LEU A 75 -13.22 -4.71 9.74
CA LEU A 75 -13.10 -5.26 8.38
C LEU A 75 -12.74 -6.75 8.39
N THR A 76 -11.69 -7.13 9.11
CA THR A 76 -11.24 -8.54 9.18
C THR A 76 -12.20 -9.47 9.94
N THR A 77 -13.08 -8.92 10.78
CA THR A 77 -14.19 -9.66 11.39
C THR A 77 -15.37 -9.80 10.43
N ALA A 78 -15.63 -8.78 9.61
CA ALA A 78 -16.78 -8.75 8.70
C ALA A 78 -16.58 -9.60 7.43
N THR A 79 -15.33 -9.83 7.00
CA THR A 79 -15.02 -10.68 5.85
C THR A 79 -13.74 -11.48 6.05
N GLN A 80 -13.72 -12.68 5.47
CA GLN A 80 -12.54 -13.55 5.38
C GLN A 80 -11.87 -13.48 3.98
N SER A 81 -12.46 -12.77 3.01
CA SER A 81 -11.86 -12.62 1.68
C SER A 81 -10.63 -11.73 1.76
N LYS A 82 -9.47 -12.27 1.37
CA LYS A 82 -8.20 -11.53 1.29
C LYS A 82 -8.32 -10.33 0.35
N GLU A 83 -9.03 -10.49 -0.77
CA GLU A 83 -9.25 -9.46 -1.77
C GLU A 83 -10.11 -8.30 -1.21
N GLU A 84 -11.18 -8.63 -0.49
CA GLU A 84 -12.02 -7.61 0.15
C GLU A 84 -11.29 -6.89 1.28
N ILE A 85 -10.52 -7.61 2.10
CA ILE A 85 -9.68 -6.98 3.13
C ILE A 85 -8.70 -6.00 2.47
N GLN A 86 -8.03 -6.41 1.39
CA GLN A 86 -7.09 -5.54 0.68
C GLN A 86 -7.77 -4.30 0.09
N LYS A 87 -8.93 -4.46 -0.57
CA LYS A 87 -9.71 -3.34 -1.12
C LYS A 87 -10.22 -2.41 0.00
N GLY A 88 -10.72 -2.96 1.10
CA GLY A 88 -11.20 -2.16 2.23
C GLY A 88 -10.07 -1.39 2.95
N VAL A 89 -8.89 -2.00 3.12
CA VAL A 89 -7.72 -1.28 3.65
C VAL A 89 -7.25 -0.18 2.71
N GLN A 90 -7.29 -0.45 1.40
CA GLN A 90 -7.00 0.54 0.38
C GLN A 90 -7.96 1.74 0.45
N GLU A 91 -9.26 1.51 0.63
CA GLU A 91 -10.26 2.57 0.88
C GLU A 91 -9.98 3.34 2.18
N LEU A 92 -9.67 2.65 3.29
CA LEU A 92 -9.36 3.28 4.57
C LEU A 92 -8.15 4.22 4.48
N VAL A 93 -7.09 3.77 3.81
CA VAL A 93 -5.87 4.56 3.58
C VAL A 93 -6.11 5.72 2.62
N SER A 94 -6.96 5.56 1.61
CA SER A 94 -7.34 6.66 0.71
C SER A 94 -8.13 7.76 1.42
N LEU A 95 -8.98 7.40 2.38
CA LEU A 95 -9.83 8.35 3.10
C LEU A 95 -9.07 9.18 4.14
N ASP A 96 -8.18 8.54 4.90
CA ASP A 96 -7.36 9.24 5.89
C ASP A 96 -5.93 8.69 5.89
N PRO A 97 -5.12 9.06 4.88
CA PRO A 97 -3.75 8.59 4.79
C PRO A 97 -2.93 9.06 6.01
N ALA A 98 -3.07 10.31 6.45
CA ALA A 98 -2.30 10.82 7.57
C ALA A 98 -2.49 9.98 8.85
N SER A 99 -3.73 9.62 9.22
CA SER A 99 -3.95 8.72 10.36
C SER A 99 -3.32 7.35 10.13
N TYR A 100 -3.49 6.74 8.97
CA TYR A 100 -2.92 5.41 8.68
C TYR A 100 -1.38 5.41 8.61
N HIS A 101 -0.76 6.53 8.24
CA HIS A 101 0.69 6.73 8.34
C HIS A 101 1.16 6.60 9.79
N TRP A 102 0.55 7.38 10.70
CA TRP A 102 0.90 7.36 12.11
C TRP A 102 0.59 6.00 12.73
N CYS A 103 -0.50 5.37 12.31
CA CYS A 103 -0.86 4.03 12.75
C CYS A 103 0.15 2.97 12.37
N PHE A 104 0.65 3.01 11.14
CA PHE A 104 1.66 2.08 10.69
C PHE A 104 2.92 2.16 11.59
N TYR A 105 3.44 3.37 11.77
CA TYR A 105 4.64 3.60 12.58
C TYR A 105 4.42 3.38 14.09
N GLY A 106 3.24 3.74 14.59
CA GLY A 106 2.84 3.54 15.98
C GLY A 106 2.70 2.06 16.33
N LYS A 107 2.10 1.24 15.46
CA LYS A 107 2.04 -0.21 15.67
C LYS A 107 3.40 -0.87 15.63
N LEU A 108 4.30 -0.43 14.74
CA LEU A 108 5.69 -0.90 14.74
C LEU A 108 6.38 -0.61 16.08
N LEU A 109 6.27 0.62 16.58
CA LEU A 109 6.85 1.00 17.86
C LEU A 109 6.20 0.26 19.05
N GLY A 110 4.88 0.10 19.02
CA GLY A 110 4.12 -0.64 20.01
C GLY A 110 4.53 -2.12 20.09
N LEU A 111 4.69 -2.77 18.93
CA LEU A 111 5.17 -4.15 18.85
C LEU A 111 6.55 -4.31 19.51
N GLU A 112 7.50 -3.42 19.23
CA GLU A 112 8.83 -3.46 19.85
C GLU A 112 8.79 -3.37 21.37
N ASN A 113 7.87 -2.57 21.93
CA ASN A 113 7.71 -2.46 23.37
C ASN A 113 7.05 -3.72 23.95
N GLN A 114 6.01 -4.24 23.28
CA GLN A 114 5.31 -5.45 23.72
C GLN A 114 6.21 -6.70 23.68
N LEU A 115 7.07 -6.83 22.68
CA LEU A 115 7.99 -7.97 22.55
C LEU A 115 9.06 -8.01 23.66
N LYS A 116 9.40 -6.86 24.26
CA LYS A 116 10.32 -6.78 25.40
C LYS A 116 9.66 -7.24 26.70
N THR A 117 8.38 -6.97 26.86
CA THR A 117 7.63 -7.27 28.09
C THR A 117 6.96 -8.63 28.08
N GLN A 118 6.70 -9.22 26.90
CA GLN A 118 6.06 -10.52 26.77
C GLN A 118 7.03 -11.65 27.15
N PRO A 119 6.77 -12.46 28.20
CA PRO A 119 7.67 -13.56 28.56
C PRO A 119 7.56 -14.79 27.65
N TYR A 120 6.39 -15.09 27.09
CA TYR A 120 6.14 -16.35 26.37
C TYR A 120 6.45 -16.23 24.88
N ILE A 121 7.13 -17.25 24.31
CA ILE A 121 7.56 -17.22 22.91
C ILE A 121 6.36 -17.33 21.95
N GLU A 122 5.37 -18.14 22.28
CA GLU A 122 4.15 -18.33 21.50
C GLU A 122 3.36 -17.02 21.38
N GLU A 123 3.26 -16.27 22.47
CA GLU A 123 2.61 -14.96 22.49
C GLU A 123 3.42 -13.92 21.70
N LYS A 124 4.76 -13.95 21.73
CA LYS A 124 5.59 -13.11 20.86
C LYS A 124 5.36 -13.41 19.39
N GLN A 125 5.34 -14.69 19.02
CA GLN A 125 5.10 -15.14 17.66
C GLN A 125 3.74 -14.67 17.16
N LYS A 126 2.69 -14.86 17.98
CA LYS A 126 1.34 -14.39 17.70
C LYS A 126 1.28 -12.87 17.50
N LEU A 127 1.87 -12.10 18.42
CA LEU A 127 1.94 -10.63 18.33
C LEU A 127 2.61 -10.15 17.03
N VAL A 128 3.71 -10.80 16.63
CA VAL A 128 4.38 -10.48 15.36
C VAL A 128 3.46 -10.80 14.18
N VAL A 129 2.89 -12.00 14.09
CA VAL A 129 2.02 -12.39 12.96
C VAL A 129 0.81 -11.46 12.83
N GLU A 130 0.11 -11.20 13.93
CA GLU A 130 -1.08 -10.33 13.94
C GLU A 130 -0.72 -8.87 13.57
N THR A 131 0.38 -8.34 14.10
CA THR A 131 0.80 -6.97 13.78
C THR A 131 1.22 -6.85 12.31
N PHE A 132 1.95 -7.82 11.78
CA PHE A 132 2.39 -7.77 10.38
C PHE A 132 1.26 -8.02 9.37
N ALA A 133 0.19 -8.71 9.75
CA ALA A 133 -1.02 -8.79 8.92
C ALA A 133 -1.61 -7.37 8.67
N PHE A 134 -1.69 -6.54 9.71
CA PHE A 134 -2.08 -5.14 9.57
C PHE A 134 -1.05 -4.34 8.76
N LEU A 135 0.23 -4.36 9.17
CA LEU A 135 1.26 -3.51 8.59
C LEU A 135 1.45 -3.77 7.09
N THR A 136 1.48 -5.04 6.68
CA THR A 136 1.64 -5.40 5.26
C THR A 136 0.45 -4.95 4.43
N SER A 137 -0.78 -5.07 4.95
CA SER A 137 -1.99 -4.59 4.26
C SER A 137 -1.95 -3.08 4.04
N VAL A 138 -1.59 -2.31 5.07
CA VAL A 138 -1.46 -0.85 4.98
C VAL A 138 -0.32 -0.45 4.04
N ALA A 139 0.85 -1.12 4.12
CA ALA A 139 1.97 -0.85 3.22
C ALA A 139 1.62 -1.11 1.75
N LYS A 140 0.87 -2.18 1.45
CA LYS A 140 0.36 -2.45 0.10
C LYS A 140 -0.59 -1.35 -0.37
N ALA A 141 -1.51 -0.91 0.49
CA ALA A 141 -2.42 0.19 0.15
C ALA A 141 -1.66 1.48 -0.20
N TYR A 142 -0.65 1.86 0.58
CA TYR A 142 0.22 3.00 0.27
C TYR A 142 0.96 2.87 -1.06
N TYR A 143 1.49 1.68 -1.34
CA TYR A 143 2.17 1.40 -2.59
C TYR A 143 1.23 1.49 -3.79
N ILE A 144 0.01 0.97 -3.67
CA ILE A 144 -0.98 0.98 -4.75
C ILE A 144 -1.53 2.39 -4.98
N GLN A 145 -1.90 3.10 -3.91
CA GLN A 145 -2.59 4.39 -4.02
C GLN A 145 -1.65 5.56 -4.30
N PHE A 146 -0.46 5.53 -3.71
CA PHE A 146 0.44 6.69 -3.72
C PHE A 146 1.84 6.36 -4.23
N HIS A 147 2.07 5.11 -4.66
CA HIS A 147 3.40 4.64 -5.09
C HIS A 147 4.49 4.81 -4.02
N ASP A 148 4.10 4.82 -2.75
CA ASP A 148 5.02 5.03 -1.64
C ASP A 148 5.58 3.70 -1.12
N SER A 149 6.79 3.36 -1.59
CA SER A 149 7.47 2.12 -1.22
C SER A 149 8.08 2.12 0.18
N ARG A 150 8.11 3.26 0.89
CA ARG A 150 8.75 3.37 2.21
C ARG A 150 8.14 2.43 3.23
N TYR A 151 6.82 2.36 3.31
CA TYR A 151 6.09 1.49 4.24
C TYR A 151 6.38 0.01 3.98
N MET A 152 6.46 -0.39 2.70
CA MET A 152 6.79 -1.77 2.34
C MET A 152 8.22 -2.13 2.75
N ARG A 153 9.18 -1.22 2.53
CA ARG A 153 10.58 -1.41 2.98
C ARG A 153 10.66 -1.58 4.50
N TRP A 154 9.96 -0.73 5.25
CA TRP A 154 9.85 -0.83 6.70
C TRP A 154 9.25 -2.16 7.17
N ALA A 155 8.13 -2.58 6.56
CA ALA A 155 7.48 -3.85 6.90
C ALA A 155 8.42 -5.04 6.63
N ILE A 156 9.08 -5.08 5.46
CA ILE A 156 9.97 -6.19 5.10
C ILE A 156 11.22 -6.23 5.98
N ASP A 157 11.92 -5.10 6.14
CA ASP A 157 13.14 -5.05 6.96
C ASP A 157 12.86 -5.43 8.41
N ARG A 158 11.78 -4.89 8.98
CA ARG A 158 11.44 -5.17 10.37
C ARG A 158 10.96 -6.59 10.58
N TYR A 159 10.17 -7.14 9.66
CA TYR A 159 9.74 -8.53 9.74
C TYR A 159 10.94 -9.49 9.70
N LYS A 160 11.92 -9.27 8.80
CA LYS A 160 13.16 -10.06 8.73
C LYS A 160 13.95 -10.04 10.04
N LYS A 161 14.15 -8.84 10.61
CA LYS A 161 14.89 -8.67 11.88
C LYS A 161 14.17 -9.36 13.03
N LEU A 162 12.85 -9.19 13.14
CA LEU A 162 12.05 -9.82 14.18
C LEU A 162 11.93 -11.33 13.99
N SER A 163 11.88 -11.82 12.76
CA SER A 163 11.72 -13.25 12.51
C SER A 163 12.93 -14.07 12.95
N GLU A 164 14.13 -13.52 12.77
CA GLU A 164 15.37 -14.14 13.25
C GLU A 164 15.34 -14.32 14.77
N PHE A 165 14.80 -13.33 15.50
CA PHE A 165 14.74 -13.35 16.96
C PHE A 165 13.55 -14.16 17.53
N VAL A 166 12.37 -14.04 16.91
CA VAL A 166 11.11 -14.58 17.46
C VAL A 166 10.79 -15.99 16.95
N PHE A 167 11.18 -16.32 15.71
CA PHE A 167 10.94 -17.65 15.12
C PHE A 167 12.21 -18.50 15.06
N TYR A 168 13.37 -17.98 15.50
CA TYR A 168 14.68 -18.61 15.34
C TYR A 168 14.97 -19.05 13.90
N ARG A 169 14.38 -18.35 12.93
CA ARG A 169 14.48 -18.66 11.51
C ARG A 169 14.76 -17.38 10.73
N ARG A 170 15.81 -17.42 9.91
CA ARG A 170 16.03 -16.37 8.92
C ARG A 170 14.99 -16.49 7.83
N LEU A 171 14.22 -15.44 7.64
CA LEU A 171 13.29 -15.38 6.53
C LEU A 171 14.06 -15.05 5.25
N GLU A 172 14.23 -16.06 4.41
CA GLU A 172 14.66 -15.85 3.04
C GLU A 172 13.47 -15.26 2.28
N VAL A 173 13.39 -13.94 2.24
CA VAL A 173 12.51 -13.27 1.30
C VAL A 173 13.02 -13.63 -0.09
N GLY A 174 12.17 -14.27 -0.90
CA GLY A 174 12.54 -14.73 -2.23
C GLY A 174 13.17 -13.62 -3.08
N LYS A 175 13.80 -14.00 -4.20
CA LYS A 175 14.55 -13.09 -5.09
C LYS A 175 13.76 -11.85 -5.53
N ASN A 176 12.44 -11.85 -5.38
CA ASN A 176 11.60 -10.69 -5.54
C ASN A 176 10.94 -10.28 -4.20
N PRO A 177 11.49 -9.28 -3.48
CA PRO A 177 11.01 -8.89 -2.16
C PRO A 177 9.61 -8.26 -2.16
N TYR A 178 9.12 -7.90 -3.34
CA TYR A 178 7.75 -7.40 -3.51
C TYR A 178 6.74 -8.53 -3.73
N PHE A 179 7.21 -9.76 -3.99
CA PHE A 179 6.36 -10.85 -4.45
C PHE A 179 6.27 -12.08 -3.55
N ASP A 180 7.14 -12.21 -2.54
CA ASP A 180 7.37 -13.55 -1.98
C ASP A 180 7.52 -13.59 -0.45
N SER A 181 6.47 -13.21 0.28
CA SER A 181 6.43 -13.45 1.73
C SER A 181 5.07 -13.90 2.25
N THR A 182 4.27 -14.59 1.42
CA THR A 182 3.45 -15.76 1.86
C THR A 182 2.53 -16.28 0.76
N ASP A 183 1.81 -15.42 0.07
CA ASP A 183 0.72 -15.81 -0.83
C ASP A 183 0.38 -14.61 -1.71
N LEU A 184 1.13 -14.47 -2.80
CA LEU A 184 0.72 -13.71 -3.99
C LEU A 184 0.14 -14.71 -5.01
N ALA A 185 -0.81 -15.54 -4.55
CA ALA A 185 -1.60 -16.43 -5.39
C ALA A 185 -2.68 -15.70 -6.22
N VAL A 186 -2.58 -14.38 -6.39
CA VAL A 186 -3.47 -13.64 -7.30
C VAL A 186 -2.66 -12.61 -8.07
N GLY A 187 -2.37 -12.96 -9.33
CA GLY A 187 -2.25 -11.99 -10.39
C GLY A 187 -0.86 -11.40 -10.58
N SER A 188 -0.19 -11.92 -11.61
CA SER A 188 0.46 -11.11 -12.65
C SER A 188 -0.10 -9.68 -12.71
N PHE A 189 0.78 -8.71 -13.01
CA PHE A 189 0.50 -7.33 -13.38
C PHE A 189 -0.42 -7.17 -14.62
N SER A 190 -1.45 -7.98 -14.74
CA SER A 190 -2.66 -7.61 -15.46
C SER A 190 -3.14 -6.33 -14.82
N ARG A 191 -2.90 -5.22 -15.52
CA ARG A 191 -3.75 -4.03 -15.49
C ARG A 191 -5.18 -4.50 -15.81
N PHE A 192 -5.84 -5.17 -14.87
CA PHE A 192 -7.27 -5.43 -14.93
C PHE A 192 -7.90 -4.06 -14.75
N ARG A 193 -8.05 -3.37 -15.87
CA ARG A 193 -9.10 -2.39 -16.04
C ARG A 193 -10.37 -3.20 -15.83
N GLU A 194 -10.88 -3.22 -14.59
CA GLU A 194 -12.19 -3.81 -14.33
C GLU A 194 -13.13 -3.20 -15.38
N PRO A 195 -13.87 -4.01 -16.16
CA PRO A 195 -14.84 -3.46 -17.09
C PRO A 195 -15.75 -2.55 -16.27
N ALA A 196 -15.91 -1.31 -16.75
CA ALA A 196 -16.75 -0.33 -16.08
C ALA A 196 -18.16 -0.91 -15.98
N SER A 197 -18.52 -1.49 -14.83
CA SER A 197 -19.90 -1.87 -14.58
C SER A 197 -20.63 -0.57 -14.31
N GLU A 198 -21.70 -0.31 -15.06
CA GLU A 198 -22.49 0.92 -14.97
C GLU A 198 -23.20 1.11 -13.62
N GLN A 199 -23.19 0.10 -12.74
CA GLN A 199 -23.67 0.26 -11.37
C GLN A 199 -22.57 0.77 -10.45
N PRO A 200 -22.86 1.78 -9.60
CA PRO A 200 -21.94 2.22 -8.56
C PRO A 200 -21.70 1.03 -7.63
N LYS A 201 -20.53 0.41 -7.72
CA LYS A 201 -20.12 -0.61 -6.75
C LYS A 201 -19.97 0.10 -5.41
N LEU A 202 -20.84 -0.22 -4.46
CA LEU A 202 -20.69 0.18 -3.07
C LEU A 202 -19.27 -0.16 -2.61
N GLY A 203 -18.62 0.78 -1.92
CA GLY A 203 -17.28 0.55 -1.36
C GLY A 203 -17.30 -0.64 -0.41
N VAL A 204 -16.17 -1.32 -0.24
CA VAL A 204 -16.07 -2.43 0.72
C VAL A 204 -16.41 -1.95 2.13
N LEU A 205 -16.02 -0.73 2.49
CA LEU A 205 -16.31 -0.16 3.81
C LEU A 205 -17.79 0.14 4.01
N GLU A 206 -18.48 0.57 2.96
CA GLU A 206 -19.94 0.81 2.99
C GLU A 206 -20.70 -0.52 3.07
N LYS A 207 -20.27 -1.53 2.30
CA LYS A 207 -20.85 -2.89 2.32
C LYS A 207 -20.92 -3.47 3.72
N TYR A 208 -19.91 -3.22 4.56
CA TYR A 208 -19.83 -3.73 5.92
C TYR A 208 -20.23 -2.72 7.01
N GLY A 209 -20.76 -1.54 6.64
CA GLY A 209 -21.18 -0.51 7.59
C GLY A 209 -20.04 0.04 8.47
N ILE A 210 -18.79 -0.03 7.99
CA ILE A 210 -17.62 0.50 8.69
C ILE A 210 -17.61 2.02 8.59
N LEU A 211 -18.08 2.56 7.46
CA LEU A 211 -18.33 3.97 7.25
C LEU A 211 -19.81 4.21 7.03
N LYS A 212 -20.31 5.34 7.54
CA LYS A 212 -21.64 5.80 7.15
C LYS A 212 -21.57 6.23 5.69
N PRO A 213 -22.56 5.87 4.85
CA PRO A 213 -22.62 6.36 3.48
C PRO A 213 -22.59 7.88 3.51
N MET A 214 -21.71 8.50 2.71
CA MET A 214 -21.79 9.93 2.50
C MET A 214 -23.16 10.20 1.87
N ALA A 215 -23.99 10.99 2.54
CA ALA A 215 -25.25 11.44 1.96
C ALA A 215 -24.90 12.17 0.67
N ILE A 216 -25.31 11.61 -0.47
CA ILE A 216 -25.19 12.28 -1.76
C ILE A 216 -26.02 13.55 -1.63
N PRO A 217 -25.44 14.75 -1.79
CA PRO A 217 -26.23 15.98 -1.82
C PRO A 217 -27.25 15.84 -2.96
N THR A 218 -28.53 15.76 -2.60
CA THR A 218 -29.61 15.89 -3.57
C THR A 218 -29.77 17.38 -3.84
N ASP A 219 -29.17 17.84 -4.93
CA ASP A 219 -29.45 19.15 -5.53
C ASP A 219 -30.87 19.20 -6.11
#